data_AF-A0A2E5XC41-F1
#
_entry.id   AF-A0A2E5XC41-F1
#
_cell.length_a   1.000
_cell.length_b   1.000
_cell.length_c   1.000
_cell.angle_alpha   90.00
_cell.angle_beta   90.00
_cell.angle_gamma   90.00
#
_symmetry.space_group_name_H-M   'P 1'
#
loop_
_entity.id
_entity.type
_entity.pdbx_description
1 polymer ?
#
loop_
_entity_poly.entity_id
_entity_poly.type
_entity_poly.pdbx_seq_one_letter_code
_entity_poly.pdbx_strand_id
1 'polypeptide(L)'
;MKKLLFTRFKIILIGFLLPLNLLLSQEDGCVNDDNYIASVFNSLTECDQTVDFLMTNYNFTLEQACNWDGAGFGPGLAFPNGLGSVCECSCQPQSTSCNEGYTLLTLNYYNAAQNSFTVTNSDGDVMASYSILNGDGVLEDCFLTSDQNDCFSIDIDGGQDFTWSLSADDIVILQGGSEDFEFGPDCNECSDNDALVEQYFGNFFVTECSSLITYLINNYGYSEDQACNWNGAPMADFGGMIISDFCECSCEENTSIVPNTITESNLIMIKDLMGRDISEITKNIPLLFIYNDGSIKKTIITK
;
A
#
# COMPACT_ATOMS: atom_id res chain seq x y z
N MET A 1 35.66 -14.95 13.84
CA MET A 1 34.30 -14.39 13.89
C MET A 1 33.97 -13.86 12.50
N LYS A 2 33.10 -14.55 11.75
CA LYS A 2 32.58 -14.05 10.47
C LYS A 2 31.49 -13.04 10.82
N LYS A 3 31.71 -11.75 10.54
CA LYS A 3 30.63 -10.76 10.49
C LYS A 3 29.79 -11.11 9.27
N LEU A 4 28.55 -11.55 9.47
CA LEU A 4 27.55 -11.55 8.41
C LEU A 4 27.29 -10.08 8.06
N LEU A 5 27.61 -9.69 6.83
CA LEU A 5 27.04 -8.49 6.24
C LEU A 5 25.56 -8.78 6.02
N PHE A 6 24.68 -8.06 6.70
CA PHE A 6 23.29 -7.92 6.28
C PHE A 6 23.30 -7.04 5.04
N THR A 7 23.01 -7.63 3.88
CA THR A 7 22.73 -6.89 2.66
C THR A 7 21.28 -6.45 2.75
N ARG A 8 21.03 -5.14 2.99
CA ARG A 8 19.69 -4.57 2.83
C ARG A 8 19.33 -4.64 1.34
N PHE A 9 18.24 -5.31 1.00
CA PHE A 9 17.70 -5.32 -0.35
C PHE A 9 16.58 -4.27 -0.41
N LYS A 10 16.69 -3.33 -1.35
CA LYS A 10 15.63 -2.34 -1.64
C LYS A 10 14.86 -2.84 -2.86
N ILE A 11 13.56 -3.09 -2.71
CA ILE A 11 12.67 -3.50 -3.80
C ILE A 11 11.72 -2.33 -4.05
N ILE A 12 11.88 -1.65 -5.17
CA ILE A 12 10.94 -0.61 -5.63
C ILE A 12 9.85 -1.30 -6.45
N LEU A 13 8.64 -1.38 -5.88
CA LEU A 13 7.46 -1.91 -6.57
C LEU A 13 6.63 -0.74 -7.11
N ILE A 14 6.68 -0.51 -8.42
CA ILE A 14 5.79 0.45 -9.09
C ILE A 14 4.42 -0.21 -9.23
N GLY A 15 3.58 -0.03 -8.22
CA GLY A 15 2.19 -0.49 -8.22
C GLY A 15 1.34 0.37 -9.16
N PHE A 16 1.09 -0.12 -10.37
CA PHE A 16 -0.01 0.40 -11.19
C PHE A 16 -1.34 0.07 -10.51
N LEU A 17 -1.86 0.99 -9.69
CA LEU A 17 -3.27 0.98 -9.28
C LEU A 17 -4.11 1.34 -10.51
N LEU A 18 -4.43 0.32 -11.31
CA LEU A 18 -5.48 0.46 -12.32
C LEU A 18 -6.79 0.76 -11.57
N PRO A 19 -7.64 1.68 -12.07
CA PRO A 19 -8.96 1.90 -11.51
C PRO A 19 -9.76 0.61 -11.67
N LEU A 20 -9.89 -0.13 -10.57
CA LEU A 20 -10.62 -1.38 -10.52
C LEU A 20 -12.09 -1.04 -10.79
N ASN A 21 -12.59 -1.50 -11.93
CA ASN A 21 -13.99 -1.29 -12.29
C ASN A 21 -14.89 -1.92 -11.22
N LEU A 22 -15.82 -1.09 -10.72
CA LEU A 22 -17.07 -1.43 -10.06
C LEU A 22 -17.60 -2.81 -10.50
N LEU A 23 -17.25 -3.86 -9.76
CA LEU A 23 -18.06 -5.07 -9.75
C LEU A 23 -19.18 -4.80 -8.76
N LEU A 24 -20.37 -4.53 -9.28
CA LEU A 24 -21.62 -4.62 -8.51
C LEU A 24 -21.76 -6.08 -8.05
N SER A 25 -21.24 -6.40 -6.87
CA SER A 25 -21.68 -7.57 -6.13
C SER A 25 -23.14 -7.31 -5.74
N GLN A 26 -23.97 -8.31 -6.00
CA GLN A 26 -25.34 -8.30 -5.57
C GLN A 26 -25.32 -8.51 -4.05
N GLU A 27 -25.62 -7.45 -3.29
CA GLU A 27 -25.76 -7.48 -1.83
C GLU A 27 -26.85 -8.48 -1.46
N ASP A 28 -26.46 -9.70 -1.08
CA ASP A 28 -27.24 -10.47 -0.10
C ASP A 28 -27.03 -9.79 1.25
N GLY A 29 -27.67 -8.62 1.41
CA GLY A 29 -27.48 -7.74 2.54
C GLY A 29 -28.03 -8.37 3.82
N CYS A 30 -27.15 -8.60 4.79
CA CYS A 30 -27.55 -8.75 6.18
C CYS A 30 -28.36 -7.51 6.62
N VAL A 31 -29.19 -7.63 7.66
CA VAL A 31 -29.91 -6.49 8.23
C VAL A 31 -29.83 -6.53 9.76
N ASN A 32 -29.41 -5.43 10.37
CA ASN A 32 -29.50 -5.24 11.82
C ASN A 32 -30.92 -4.79 12.22
N ASP A 33 -31.48 -5.38 13.28
CA ASP A 33 -32.73 -4.93 13.90
C ASP A 33 -32.45 -3.98 15.08
N ASP A 34 -31.97 -2.78 14.75
CA ASP A 34 -31.66 -1.73 15.72
C ASP A 34 -32.87 -1.29 16.56
N ASN A 35 -34.09 -1.41 16.00
CA ASN A 35 -35.32 -1.12 16.73
C ASN A 35 -35.53 -2.10 17.89
N TYR A 36 -35.21 -3.39 17.67
CA TYR A 36 -35.24 -4.37 18.74
C TYR A 36 -34.20 -4.03 19.81
N ILE A 37 -32.96 -3.70 19.44
CA ILE A 37 -31.91 -3.28 20.37
C ILE A 37 -32.34 -2.08 21.21
N ALA A 38 -32.85 -1.02 20.59
CA ALA A 38 -33.34 0.17 21.28
C ALA A 38 -34.52 -0.11 22.22
N SER A 39 -35.33 -1.14 21.93
CA SER A 39 -36.44 -1.56 22.81
C SER A 39 -35.98 -2.35 24.04
N VAL A 40 -34.80 -2.96 23.94
CA VAL A 40 -34.23 -3.88 24.92
C VAL A 40 -33.23 -3.16 25.83
N PHE A 41 -32.43 -2.24 25.27
CA PHE A 41 -31.45 -1.44 25.99
C PHE A 41 -31.89 0.02 26.09
N ASN A 42 -31.97 0.53 27.33
CA ASN A 42 -32.38 1.93 27.56
C ASN A 42 -31.38 2.98 27.04
N SER A 43 -30.13 2.60 26.77
CA SER A 43 -29.04 3.52 26.40
C SER A 43 -28.25 3.12 25.16
N LEU A 44 -28.55 1.98 24.54
CA LEU A 44 -27.89 1.50 23.33
C LEU A 44 -28.97 1.38 22.26
N THR A 45 -28.81 2.09 21.15
CA THR A 45 -29.85 2.16 20.11
C THR A 45 -29.50 1.38 18.85
N GLU A 46 -28.26 0.91 18.75
CA GLU A 46 -27.72 0.29 17.55
C GLU A 46 -27.00 -1.02 17.91
N CYS A 47 -27.03 -1.96 16.97
CA CYS A 47 -26.36 -3.25 17.11
C CYS A 47 -24.85 -3.11 17.32
N ASP A 48 -24.17 -2.24 16.57
CA ASP A 48 -22.73 -1.99 16.70
C ASP A 48 -22.36 -1.50 18.11
N GLN A 49 -23.13 -0.55 18.64
CA GLN A 49 -22.93 -0.03 20.01
C GLN A 49 -23.06 -1.13 21.07
N THR A 50 -23.94 -2.10 20.83
CA THR A 50 -24.18 -3.20 21.76
C THR A 50 -23.04 -4.22 21.73
N VAL A 51 -22.56 -4.57 20.53
CA VAL A 51 -21.39 -5.44 20.34
C VAL A 51 -20.15 -4.79 20.96
N ASP A 52 -19.88 -3.52 20.66
CA ASP A 52 -18.75 -2.77 21.22
C ASP A 52 -18.82 -2.66 22.74
N PHE A 53 -20.02 -2.44 23.29
CA PHE A 53 -20.22 -2.37 24.73
C PHE A 53 -19.86 -3.69 25.41
N LEU A 54 -20.26 -4.84 24.85
CA LEU A 54 -19.94 -6.16 25.37
C LEU A 54 -18.44 -6.45 25.28
N MET A 55 -17.81 -6.14 24.14
CA MET A 55 -16.37 -6.32 23.96
C MET A 55 -15.57 -5.44 24.94
N THR A 56 -15.93 -4.17 25.06
CA THR A 56 -15.20 -3.20 25.90
C THR A 56 -15.40 -3.45 27.40
N ASN A 57 -16.63 -3.67 27.86
CA ASN A 57 -16.93 -3.71 29.29
C ASN A 57 -16.85 -5.12 29.89
N TYR A 58 -17.01 -6.16 29.05
CA TYR A 58 -17.02 -7.55 29.49
C TYR A 58 -15.86 -8.37 28.91
N ASN A 59 -14.98 -7.74 28.12
CA ASN A 59 -13.81 -8.36 27.51
C ASN A 59 -14.17 -9.59 26.68
N PHE A 60 -15.32 -9.52 25.99
CA PHE A 60 -15.78 -10.54 25.07
C PHE A 60 -15.02 -10.44 23.75
N THR A 61 -14.76 -11.58 23.12
CA THR A 61 -14.43 -11.61 21.69
C THR A 61 -15.67 -11.26 20.85
N LEU A 62 -15.50 -10.89 19.57
CA LEU A 62 -16.64 -10.64 18.67
C LEU A 62 -17.58 -11.87 18.62
N GLU A 63 -17.01 -13.07 18.49
CA GLU A 63 -17.78 -14.33 18.51
C GLU A 63 -18.57 -14.50 19.82
N GLN A 64 -17.97 -14.16 20.97
CA GLN A 64 -18.65 -14.24 22.26
C GLN A 64 -19.76 -13.19 22.40
N ALA A 65 -19.52 -11.96 21.93
CA ALA A 65 -20.53 -10.90 21.91
C ALA A 65 -21.71 -11.27 21.00
N CYS A 66 -21.45 -11.87 19.85
CA CYS A 66 -22.47 -12.26 18.89
C CYS A 66 -23.24 -13.52 19.28
N ASN A 67 -22.62 -14.44 20.02
CA ASN A 67 -23.31 -15.59 20.60
C ASN A 67 -23.93 -15.28 21.97
N TRP A 68 -23.81 -14.06 22.47
CA TRP A 68 -24.36 -13.70 23.78
C TRP A 68 -25.89 -13.73 23.75
N ASP A 69 -26.47 -14.47 24.68
CA ASP A 69 -27.89 -14.81 24.73
C ASP A 69 -28.73 -13.87 25.62
N GLY A 70 -28.12 -12.82 26.18
CA GLY A 70 -28.80 -11.93 27.12
C GLY A 70 -28.60 -12.29 28.59
N ALA A 71 -28.03 -13.47 28.90
CA ALA A 71 -27.89 -13.94 30.26
C ALA A 71 -26.97 -13.00 31.08
N GLY A 72 -27.42 -12.67 32.30
CA GLY A 72 -26.66 -11.88 33.27
C GLY A 72 -27.07 -10.41 33.39
N PHE A 73 -27.87 -9.86 32.47
CA PHE A 73 -28.25 -8.44 32.47
C PHE A 73 -29.61 -8.13 33.10
N GLY A 74 -30.39 -9.16 33.45
CA GLY A 74 -31.65 -9.02 34.17
C GLY A 74 -32.74 -9.97 33.66
N PRO A 75 -33.83 -10.14 34.41
CA PRO A 75 -34.97 -10.93 33.96
C PRO A 75 -35.63 -10.28 32.73
N GLY A 76 -35.77 -11.03 31.65
CA GLY A 76 -36.49 -10.61 30.44
C GLY A 76 -35.61 -10.28 29.22
N LEU A 77 -34.30 -10.29 29.36
CA LEU A 77 -33.35 -10.13 28.26
C LEU A 77 -32.95 -11.52 27.76
N ALA A 78 -33.61 -12.01 26.72
CA ALA A 78 -33.28 -13.28 26.09
C ALA A 78 -33.18 -13.09 24.57
N PHE A 79 -32.01 -13.38 24.03
CA PHE A 79 -31.75 -13.54 22.61
C PHE A 79 -31.65 -15.05 22.37
N PRO A 80 -32.76 -15.76 22.09
CA PRO A 80 -32.78 -17.23 22.07
C PRO A 80 -31.85 -17.86 21.03
N ASN A 81 -31.39 -17.08 20.04
CA ASN A 81 -30.42 -17.48 19.03
C ASN A 81 -29.13 -16.62 19.07
N GLY A 82 -28.84 -15.98 20.21
CA GLY A 82 -27.72 -15.05 20.36
C GLY A 82 -27.98 -13.68 19.72
N LEU A 83 -27.18 -12.69 20.11
CA LEU A 83 -27.23 -11.33 19.59
C LEU A 83 -27.05 -11.28 18.06
N GLY A 84 -26.28 -12.19 17.48
CA GLY A 84 -26.04 -12.27 16.04
C GLY A 84 -27.28 -12.57 15.19
N SER A 85 -28.37 -13.05 15.80
CA SER A 85 -29.66 -13.21 15.10
C SER A 85 -30.45 -11.91 14.95
N VAL A 86 -30.12 -10.90 15.75
CA VAL A 86 -30.71 -9.55 15.70
C VAL A 86 -29.76 -8.57 15.02
N CYS A 87 -28.46 -8.76 15.26
CA CYS A 87 -27.39 -7.90 14.81
C CYS A 87 -26.57 -8.59 13.72
N GLU A 88 -27.25 -9.12 12.70
CA GLU A 88 -26.66 -9.99 11.70
C GLU A 88 -25.47 -9.34 10.99
N CYS A 89 -25.54 -8.04 10.67
CA CYS A 89 -24.42 -7.30 10.05
C CYS A 89 -23.31 -6.98 11.03
N SER A 90 -23.66 -6.53 12.23
CA SER A 90 -22.66 -6.23 13.27
C SER A 90 -21.95 -7.49 13.77
N CYS A 91 -22.52 -8.66 13.51
CA CYS A 91 -22.01 -9.97 13.90
C CYS A 91 -21.47 -10.80 12.75
N GLN A 92 -21.54 -10.32 11.51
CA GLN A 92 -20.58 -10.79 10.54
C GLN A 92 -19.19 -10.33 11.02
N PRO A 93 -18.14 -11.14 10.89
CA PRO A 93 -16.81 -10.56 10.84
C PRO A 93 -16.90 -9.49 9.75
N GLN A 94 -16.76 -8.20 10.11
CA GLN A 94 -16.86 -7.15 9.12
C GLN A 94 -15.95 -7.58 7.98
N SER A 95 -16.53 -7.88 6.81
CA SER A 95 -15.72 -7.94 5.61
C SER A 95 -15.07 -6.58 5.58
N THR A 96 -13.77 -6.59 5.71
CA THR A 96 -12.86 -5.48 5.95
C THR A 96 -12.80 -4.53 4.75
N SER A 97 -13.95 -4.20 4.15
CA SER A 97 -14.04 -3.10 3.22
C SER A 97 -13.86 -1.83 4.04
N CYS A 98 -12.66 -1.29 3.99
CA CYS A 98 -12.38 0.02 4.54
C CYS A 98 -13.32 1.07 3.92
N ASN A 99 -13.58 2.15 4.66
CA ASN A 99 -14.34 3.27 4.14
C ASN A 99 -13.74 3.78 2.81
N GLU A 100 -14.55 4.41 1.95
CA GLU A 100 -14.03 5.04 0.73
C GLU A 100 -12.83 5.94 1.06
N GLY A 101 -11.71 5.74 0.35
CA GLY A 101 -10.45 6.46 0.58
C GLY A 101 -9.46 5.75 1.52
N TYR A 102 -9.77 4.54 1.95
CA TYR A 102 -8.86 3.71 2.74
C TYR A 102 -8.55 2.42 1.98
N THR A 103 -7.35 1.88 2.19
CA THR A 103 -6.97 0.55 1.70
C THR A 103 -6.83 -0.39 2.89
N LEU A 104 -7.41 -1.58 2.75
CA LEU A 104 -7.19 -2.65 3.70
C LEU A 104 -5.79 -3.20 3.52
N LEU A 105 -4.99 -3.17 4.57
CA LEU A 105 -3.75 -3.94 4.63
C LEU A 105 -3.93 -5.14 5.55
N THR A 106 -3.63 -6.31 5.00
CA THR A 106 -3.67 -7.58 5.72
C THR A 106 -2.25 -8.11 5.86
N LEU A 107 -1.75 -8.15 7.09
CA LEU A 107 -0.47 -8.79 7.44
C LEU A 107 -0.75 -10.20 7.96
N ASN A 108 -0.40 -11.20 7.16
CA ASN A 108 -0.34 -12.58 7.63
C ASN A 108 1.07 -12.84 8.18
N TYR A 109 1.16 -13.43 9.37
CA TYR A 109 2.44 -13.72 10.02
C TYR A 109 2.50 -15.15 10.55
N TYR A 110 3.69 -15.74 10.54
CA TYR A 110 3.94 -17.11 10.98
C TYR A 110 5.21 -17.20 11.82
N ASN A 111 5.18 -18.05 12.84
CA ASN A 111 6.24 -18.30 13.80
C ASN A 111 6.76 -17.01 14.46
N ALA A 112 5.85 -16.08 14.79
CA ALA A 112 6.24 -14.89 15.53
C ALA A 112 6.83 -15.30 16.88
N ALA A 113 8.04 -14.84 17.18
CA ALA A 113 8.46 -14.60 18.56
C ALA A 113 7.85 -13.24 18.98
N GLN A 114 8.14 -12.75 20.18
CA GLN A 114 7.70 -11.40 20.58
C GLN A 114 8.21 -10.36 19.57
N ASN A 115 7.32 -9.87 18.72
CA ASN A 115 7.63 -9.07 17.54
C ASN A 115 6.79 -7.79 17.55
N SER A 116 7.23 -6.75 16.83
CA SER A 116 6.46 -5.53 16.62
C SER A 116 6.21 -5.27 15.14
N PHE A 117 5.02 -4.80 14.84
CA PHE A 117 4.63 -4.28 13.53
C PHE A 117 4.25 -2.81 13.71
N THR A 118 4.99 -1.91 13.07
CA THR A 118 4.75 -0.47 13.16
C THR A 118 4.55 0.10 11.76
N VAL A 119 3.51 0.89 11.59
CA VAL A 119 3.25 1.67 10.37
C VAL A 119 3.43 3.13 10.71
N THR A 120 4.30 3.83 9.99
CA THR A 120 4.52 5.27 10.10
C THR A 120 4.19 5.96 8.79
N ASN A 121 3.68 7.20 8.85
CA ASN A 121 3.49 8.03 7.67
C ASN A 121 4.81 8.69 7.22
N SER A 122 4.74 9.48 6.15
CA SER A 122 5.83 10.29 5.58
C SER A 122 6.45 11.29 6.57
N ASP A 123 5.67 11.78 7.53
CA ASP A 123 6.13 12.71 8.57
C ASP A 123 6.87 11.99 9.72
N GLY A 124 6.91 10.65 9.71
CA GLY A 124 7.47 9.81 10.76
C GLY A 124 6.53 9.58 11.95
N ASP A 125 5.27 10.00 11.86
CA ASP A 125 4.26 9.76 12.88
C ASP A 125 3.79 8.29 12.81
N VAL A 126 3.74 7.63 13.96
CA VAL A 126 3.24 6.25 14.08
C VAL A 126 1.73 6.24 13.91
N MET A 127 1.26 5.68 12.80
CA MET A 127 -0.15 5.48 12.47
C MET A 127 -0.73 4.28 13.21
N ALA A 128 0.03 3.18 13.26
CA ALA A 128 -0.38 1.95 13.92
C ALA A 128 0.83 1.22 14.49
N SER A 129 0.65 0.56 15.64
CA SER A 129 1.69 -0.22 16.31
C SER A 129 1.07 -1.41 17.02
N TYR A 130 1.51 -2.62 16.66
CA TYR A 130 1.02 -3.87 17.23
C TYR A 130 2.16 -4.67 17.82
N SER A 131 1.90 -5.29 18.96
CA SER A 131 2.77 -6.30 19.55
C SER A 131 2.23 -7.67 19.18
N ILE A 132 2.97 -8.42 18.38
CA ILE A 132 2.63 -9.78 18.00
C ILE A 132 3.16 -10.71 19.09
N LEU A 133 2.25 -11.41 19.76
CA LEU A 133 2.57 -12.43 20.75
C LEU A 133 2.58 -13.79 20.08
N ASN A 134 3.63 -14.56 20.35
CA ASN A 134 3.91 -15.94 19.90
C ASN A 134 2.85 -16.64 19.04
N GLY A 135 3.23 -17.04 17.83
CA GLY A 135 2.43 -17.93 16.98
C GLY A 135 2.20 -17.39 15.58
N ASP A 136 1.11 -17.84 14.98
CA ASP A 136 0.66 -17.48 13.63
C ASP A 136 -0.63 -16.66 13.75
N GLY A 137 -0.87 -15.76 12.80
CA GLY A 137 -2.08 -14.98 12.79
C GLY A 137 -2.17 -14.00 11.64
N VAL A 138 -3.22 -13.19 11.70
CA VAL A 138 -3.56 -12.18 10.70
C VAL A 138 -3.85 -10.87 11.44
N LEU A 139 -3.20 -9.78 11.00
CA LEU A 139 -3.55 -8.42 11.39
C LEU A 139 -4.18 -7.74 10.17
N GLU A 140 -5.31 -7.08 10.39
CA GLU A 140 -6.02 -6.34 9.36
C GLU A 140 -6.26 -4.92 9.88
N ASP A 141 -5.86 -3.91 9.12
CA ASP A 141 -6.23 -2.53 9.41
C ASP A 141 -6.38 -1.70 8.14
N CYS A 142 -7.17 -0.64 8.27
CA CYS A 142 -7.52 0.28 7.21
C CYS A 142 -6.66 1.53 7.29
N PHE A 143 -5.84 1.76 6.27
CA PHE A 143 -4.97 2.93 6.20
C PHE A 143 -5.54 3.93 5.19
N LEU A 144 -5.46 5.22 5.50
CA LEU A 144 -5.78 6.28 4.54
C LEU A 144 -4.85 6.15 3.34
N THR A 145 -5.42 5.91 2.17
CA THR A 145 -4.71 5.87 0.88
C THR A 145 -5.36 6.78 -0.15
N SER A 146 -6.32 7.61 0.29
CA SER A 146 -7.08 8.53 -0.55
C SER A 146 -6.20 9.51 -1.30
N ASP A 147 -5.01 9.78 -0.79
CA ASP A 147 -3.98 10.50 -1.50
C ASP A 147 -3.02 9.46 -2.09
N GLN A 148 -3.09 9.27 -3.41
CA GLN A 148 -2.31 8.28 -4.18
C GLN A 148 -0.77 8.43 -4.04
N ASN A 149 -0.32 9.38 -3.22
CA ASN A 149 1.07 9.79 -3.05
C ASN A 149 1.52 9.79 -1.58
N ASP A 150 0.72 9.30 -0.63
CA ASP A 150 1.18 9.24 0.76
C ASP A 150 2.15 8.09 0.98
N CYS A 151 3.33 8.42 1.49
CA CYS A 151 4.35 7.46 1.87
C CYS A 151 4.03 6.86 3.23
N PHE A 152 4.17 5.54 3.33
CA PHE A 152 4.18 4.87 4.61
C PHE A 152 5.37 3.91 4.70
N SER A 153 5.98 3.87 5.87
CA SER A 153 7.01 2.90 6.22
C SER A 153 6.41 1.84 7.13
N ILE A 154 6.78 0.60 6.87
CA ILE A 154 6.37 -0.56 7.64
C ILE A 154 7.63 -1.17 8.25
N ASP A 155 7.75 -1.06 9.56
CA ASP A 155 8.82 -1.65 10.35
C ASP A 155 8.31 -2.93 11.02
N ILE A 156 8.95 -4.05 10.70
CA ILE A 156 8.62 -5.36 11.25
C ILE A 156 9.85 -5.97 11.92
N ASP A 157 9.90 -5.87 13.25
CA ASP A 157 10.94 -6.49 14.05
C ASP A 157 10.57 -7.95 14.36
N GLY A 158 11.30 -8.87 13.73
CA GLY A 158 11.07 -10.31 13.79
C GLY A 158 12.30 -11.12 14.16
N GLY A 159 12.12 -12.20 14.93
CA GLY A 159 13.16 -13.21 15.15
C GLY A 159 13.57 -13.99 13.88
N GLN A 160 14.64 -14.79 13.94
CA GLN A 160 15.22 -15.49 12.77
C GLN A 160 14.26 -16.46 12.03
N ASP A 161 13.20 -16.91 12.69
CA ASP A 161 12.22 -17.85 12.12
C ASP A 161 10.90 -17.15 11.74
N PHE A 162 10.82 -15.83 11.88
CA PHE A 162 9.64 -15.05 11.56
C PHE A 162 9.47 -14.94 10.04
N THR A 163 8.27 -15.24 9.56
CA THR A 163 7.88 -15.02 8.17
C THR A 163 6.56 -14.29 8.11
N TRP A 164 6.40 -13.42 7.12
CA TRP A 164 5.18 -12.63 6.95
C TRP A 164 4.85 -12.41 5.48
N SER A 165 3.60 -12.06 5.20
CA SER A 165 3.14 -11.55 3.92
C SER A 165 2.14 -10.42 4.12
N LEU A 166 2.34 -9.32 3.41
CA LEU A 166 1.47 -8.15 3.40
C LEU A 166 0.66 -8.16 2.11
N SER A 167 -0.65 -8.07 2.22
CA SER A 167 -1.56 -7.93 1.09
C SER A 167 -2.41 -6.66 1.21
N ALA A 168 -2.72 -6.06 0.06
CA ALA A 168 -3.77 -5.04 -0.05
C ALA A 168 -4.90 -5.59 -0.91
N ASP A 169 -6.15 -5.50 -0.43
CA ASP A 169 -7.33 -6.01 -1.13
C ASP A 169 -7.13 -7.44 -1.68
N ASP A 170 -6.65 -8.35 -0.83
CA ASP A 170 -6.32 -9.75 -1.14
C ASP A 170 -5.16 -9.99 -2.14
N ILE A 171 -4.49 -8.93 -2.60
CA ILE A 171 -3.30 -9.04 -3.45
C ILE A 171 -2.07 -8.98 -2.57
N VAL A 172 -1.29 -10.06 -2.52
CA VAL A 172 0.01 -10.09 -1.83
C VAL A 172 0.96 -9.12 -2.52
N ILE A 173 1.33 -8.06 -1.81
CA ILE A 173 2.27 -7.04 -2.30
C ILE A 173 3.69 -7.42 -1.91
N LEU A 174 3.88 -7.95 -0.69
CA LEU A 174 5.18 -8.33 -0.15
C LEU A 174 5.11 -9.59 0.69
N GLN A 175 6.28 -10.23 0.81
CA GLN A 175 6.51 -11.34 1.73
C GLN A 175 7.99 -11.38 2.09
N GLY A 176 8.31 -11.69 3.35
CA GLY A 176 9.68 -11.59 3.84
C GLY A 176 9.92 -12.20 5.22
N GLY A 177 11.15 -11.98 5.72
CA GLY A 177 11.56 -12.18 7.11
C GLY A 177 11.80 -10.84 7.81
N SER A 178 12.71 -10.77 8.79
CA SER A 178 13.05 -9.51 9.48
C SER A 178 13.67 -8.47 8.53
N GLU A 179 12.88 -7.54 7.99
CA GLU A 179 13.31 -6.51 7.04
C GLU A 179 12.49 -5.23 7.21
N ASP A 180 13.13 -4.07 7.05
CA ASP A 180 12.49 -2.74 6.97
C ASP A 180 11.98 -2.53 5.54
N PHE A 181 10.75 -2.05 5.34
CA PHE A 181 10.19 -1.78 4.01
C PHE A 181 9.49 -0.41 3.91
N GLU A 182 9.70 0.31 2.80
CA GLU A 182 9.10 1.62 2.51
C GLU A 182 8.20 1.55 1.26
N PHE A 183 6.97 2.08 1.36
CA PHE A 183 5.95 2.07 0.30
C PHE A 183 5.57 3.47 -0.17
N GLY A 184 5.61 3.66 -1.49
CA GLY A 184 4.94 4.74 -2.22
C GLY A 184 5.81 5.32 -3.35
N PRO A 185 5.20 6.09 -4.27
CA PRO A 185 5.85 6.55 -5.50
C PRO A 185 6.99 7.56 -5.26
N ASP A 186 7.01 8.23 -4.09
CA ASP A 186 7.97 9.29 -3.75
C ASP A 186 8.66 9.05 -2.40
N CYS A 187 8.73 7.78 -1.95
CA CYS A 187 9.24 7.45 -0.61
C CYS A 187 10.73 7.15 -0.58
N ASN A 188 11.42 7.45 -1.68
CA ASN A 188 12.82 7.76 -1.55
C ASN A 188 12.89 9.06 -0.76
N GLU A 189 13.35 8.97 0.49
CA GLU A 189 13.94 10.10 1.21
C GLU A 189 15.20 10.60 0.47
N CYS A 190 15.09 10.89 -0.82
CA CYS A 190 16.04 11.78 -1.43
C CYS A 190 15.88 13.11 -0.67
N SER A 191 17.01 13.73 -0.33
CA SER A 191 17.00 15.04 0.30
C SER A 191 18.05 15.89 -0.36
N ASP A 192 17.61 17.02 -0.90
CA ASP A 192 18.51 18.03 -1.42
C ASP A 192 19.07 18.86 -0.27
N ASN A 193 20.39 18.96 -0.20
CA ASN A 193 21.12 19.77 0.77
C ASN A 193 21.38 21.17 0.19
N ASP A 194 20.31 21.95 0.06
CA ASP A 194 20.35 23.32 -0.46
C ASP A 194 21.27 24.24 0.37
N ALA A 195 21.41 23.98 1.67
CA ALA A 195 22.34 24.71 2.53
C ALA A 195 23.81 24.54 2.09
N LEU A 196 24.19 23.34 1.64
CA LEU A 196 25.53 23.10 1.09
C LEU A 196 25.70 23.82 -0.25
N VAL A 197 24.67 23.82 -1.10
CA VAL A 197 24.68 24.56 -2.38
C VAL A 197 24.86 26.06 -2.14
N GLU A 198 24.06 26.66 -1.26
CA GLU A 198 24.16 28.08 -0.89
C GLU A 198 25.55 28.41 -0.31
N GLN A 199 26.13 27.51 0.51
CA GLN A 199 27.46 27.71 1.08
C GLN A 199 28.54 27.89 0.00
N TYR A 200 28.51 27.08 -1.07
CA TYR A 200 29.53 27.13 -2.14
C TYR A 200 29.19 28.11 -3.26
N PHE A 201 27.90 28.24 -3.62
CA PHE A 201 27.46 28.97 -4.81
C PHE A 201 26.53 30.16 -4.52
N GLY A 202 26.26 30.50 -3.26
CA GLY A 202 25.40 31.65 -2.91
C GLY A 202 25.89 32.98 -3.50
N ASN A 203 27.21 33.15 -3.70
CA ASN A 203 27.79 34.32 -4.37
C ASN A 203 27.43 34.43 -5.87
N PHE A 204 26.97 33.34 -6.48
CA PHE A 204 26.48 33.27 -7.85
C PHE A 204 24.95 33.33 -7.92
N PHE A 205 24.27 33.60 -6.79
CA PHE A 205 22.81 33.58 -6.65
C PHE A 205 22.19 32.20 -6.93
N VAL A 206 22.97 31.13 -6.67
CA VAL A 206 22.50 29.74 -6.74
C VAL A 206 22.41 29.24 -5.31
N THR A 207 21.19 29.00 -4.85
CA THR A 207 20.88 28.63 -3.45
C THR A 207 20.23 27.25 -3.32
N GLU A 208 19.89 26.60 -4.44
CA GLU A 208 19.14 25.34 -4.45
C GLU A 208 19.79 24.35 -5.43
N CYS A 209 19.65 23.06 -5.14
CA CYS A 209 20.18 21.97 -5.96
C CYS A 209 19.69 22.03 -7.43
N SER A 210 18.39 22.20 -7.64
CA SER A 210 17.78 22.33 -8.97
C SER A 210 18.34 23.53 -9.76
N SER A 211 18.59 24.64 -9.06
CA SER A 211 19.18 25.85 -9.63
C SER A 211 20.65 25.66 -9.99
N LEU A 212 21.41 24.87 -9.22
CA LEU A 212 22.80 24.54 -9.51
C LEU A 212 22.93 23.68 -10.78
N ILE A 213 22.10 22.64 -10.90
CA ILE A 213 22.07 21.79 -12.10
C ILE A 213 21.72 22.64 -13.33
N THR A 214 20.67 23.46 -13.24
CA THR A 214 20.27 24.39 -14.30
C THR A 214 21.38 25.38 -14.66
N TYR A 215 22.12 25.89 -13.67
CA TYR A 215 23.24 26.79 -13.88
C TYR A 215 24.37 26.12 -14.68
N LEU A 216 24.71 24.86 -14.36
CA LEU A 216 25.73 24.09 -15.06
C LEU A 216 25.33 23.79 -16.51
N ILE A 217 24.08 23.37 -16.73
CA ILE A 217 23.55 23.12 -18.08
C ILE A 217 23.61 24.41 -18.92
N ASN A 218 23.11 25.53 -18.39
CA ASN A 218 22.99 26.77 -19.15
C ASN A 218 24.31 27.49 -19.40
N ASN A 219 25.26 27.46 -18.45
CA ASN A 219 26.50 28.22 -18.57
C ASN A 219 27.68 27.38 -19.09
N TYR A 220 27.66 26.06 -18.89
CA TYR A 220 28.75 25.16 -19.26
C TYR A 220 28.36 24.12 -20.30
N GLY A 221 27.08 24.05 -20.69
CA GLY A 221 26.59 23.13 -21.73
C GLY A 221 26.62 21.67 -21.31
N TYR A 222 26.55 21.40 -20.00
CA TYR A 222 26.50 20.04 -19.48
C TYR A 222 25.15 19.39 -19.80
N SER A 223 25.13 18.07 -19.96
CA SER A 223 23.89 17.31 -19.81
C SER A 223 23.50 17.23 -18.32
N GLU A 224 22.27 16.83 -18.03
CA GLU A 224 21.79 16.60 -16.66
C GLU A 224 22.67 15.59 -15.91
N ASP A 225 22.95 14.42 -16.52
CA ASP A 225 23.86 13.43 -15.94
C ASP A 225 25.26 13.99 -15.66
N GLN A 226 25.78 14.84 -16.55
CA GLN A 226 27.09 15.45 -16.37
C GLN A 226 27.09 16.46 -15.23
N ALA A 227 26.01 17.23 -15.08
CA ALA A 227 25.82 18.15 -13.96
C ALA A 227 25.73 17.37 -12.64
N CYS A 228 24.94 16.31 -12.58
CA CYS A 228 24.79 15.48 -11.38
C CYS A 228 26.06 14.73 -10.97
N ASN A 229 26.89 14.32 -11.94
CA ASN A 229 28.19 13.71 -11.69
C ASN A 229 29.34 14.72 -11.53
N TRP A 230 29.05 16.03 -11.49
CA TRP A 230 30.08 17.04 -11.34
C TRP A 230 30.57 17.12 -9.89
N ASN A 231 31.89 17.13 -9.70
CA ASN A 231 32.54 17.14 -8.39
C ASN A 231 32.95 18.55 -7.91
N GLY A 232 32.43 19.59 -8.57
CA GLY A 232 32.75 20.99 -8.26
C GLY A 232 33.99 21.54 -8.96
N ALA A 233 34.91 20.69 -9.45
CA ALA A 233 36.17 21.19 -10.01
C ALA A 233 35.97 21.82 -11.40
N PRO A 234 36.67 22.93 -11.73
CA PRO A 234 37.69 23.61 -10.93
C PRO A 234 37.17 24.72 -10.00
N MET A 235 35.85 24.89 -9.85
CA MET A 235 35.23 26.05 -9.20
C MET A 235 35.07 25.90 -7.68
N ALA A 236 34.75 24.69 -7.24
CA ALA A 236 34.53 24.31 -5.86
C ALA A 236 35.18 22.95 -5.59
N ASP A 237 35.44 22.67 -4.32
CA ASP A 237 35.88 21.35 -3.86
C ASP A 237 34.89 20.86 -2.82
N PHE A 238 34.10 19.84 -3.19
CA PHE A 238 33.11 19.21 -2.31
C PHE A 238 33.73 18.11 -1.44
N GLY A 239 35.06 18.06 -1.30
CA GLY A 239 35.72 17.05 -0.47
C GLY A 239 35.65 15.64 -1.06
N GLY A 240 35.57 15.53 -2.40
CA GLY A 240 35.44 14.27 -3.11
C GLY A 240 34.00 13.80 -3.36
N MET A 241 33.01 14.55 -2.91
CA MET A 241 31.60 14.33 -3.27
C MET A 241 31.30 14.85 -4.68
N ILE A 242 30.26 14.31 -5.30
CA ILE A 242 29.61 14.82 -6.52
C ILE A 242 28.26 15.44 -6.18
N ILE A 243 27.66 16.21 -7.10
CA ILE A 243 26.35 16.85 -6.87
C ILE A 243 25.29 15.84 -6.45
N SER A 244 25.22 14.66 -7.07
CA SER A 244 24.22 13.64 -6.72
C SER A 244 24.34 13.11 -5.28
N ASP A 245 25.47 13.31 -4.59
CA ASP A 245 25.62 12.88 -3.19
C ASP A 245 24.87 13.78 -2.20
N PHE A 246 24.57 15.02 -2.60
CA PHE A 246 23.92 16.01 -1.74
C PHE A 246 22.76 16.74 -2.42
N CYS A 247 22.46 16.42 -3.67
CA CYS A 247 21.30 16.86 -4.42
C CYS A 247 20.58 15.63 -4.98
N GLU A 248 20.28 14.67 -4.10
CA GLU A 248 19.79 13.35 -4.49
C GLU A 248 18.47 13.45 -5.25
N CYS A 249 17.53 14.29 -4.81
CA CYS A 249 16.23 14.43 -5.48
C CYS A 249 16.37 15.16 -6.81
N SER A 250 17.14 16.24 -6.82
CA SER A 250 17.34 17.03 -8.03
C SER A 250 18.09 16.25 -9.12
N CYS A 251 18.83 15.20 -8.73
CA CYS A 251 19.59 14.34 -9.63
C CYS A 251 18.99 12.96 -9.86
N GLU A 252 17.88 12.63 -9.20
CA GLU A 252 17.15 11.41 -9.49
C GLU A 252 16.60 11.53 -10.91
N GLU A 253 16.92 10.55 -11.77
CA GLU A 253 16.39 10.55 -13.12
C GLU A 253 14.87 10.58 -13.01
N ASN A 254 14.26 11.70 -13.38
CA ASN A 254 12.83 11.74 -13.62
C ASN A 254 12.54 10.61 -14.60
N THR A 255 11.87 9.56 -14.13
CA THR A 255 11.41 8.47 -14.98
C THR A 255 10.31 9.02 -15.86
N SER A 256 10.72 9.76 -16.89
CA SER A 256 9.82 10.33 -17.87
C SER A 256 9.29 9.17 -18.69
N ILE A 257 7.97 9.00 -18.66
CA ILE A 257 7.30 8.14 -19.63
C ILE A 257 7.49 8.83 -20.98
N VAL A 258 8.56 8.46 -21.69
CA VAL A 258 8.74 8.85 -23.08
C VAL A 258 7.67 8.08 -23.85
N PRO A 259 6.63 8.73 -24.41
CA PRO A 259 5.65 8.04 -25.22
C PRO A 259 6.39 7.51 -26.46
N ASN A 260 6.70 6.21 -26.44
CA ASN A 260 7.33 5.58 -27.56
C ASN A 260 6.35 5.65 -28.72
N THR A 261 6.67 6.46 -29.73
CA THR A 261 5.82 6.61 -30.90
C THR A 261 6.15 5.45 -31.83
N ILE A 262 5.69 4.26 -31.46
CA ILE A 262 5.98 3.05 -32.21
C ILE A 262 5.19 3.14 -33.51
N THR A 263 5.90 3.34 -34.61
CA THR A 263 5.29 3.50 -35.94
C THR A 263 4.82 2.17 -36.53
N GLU A 264 5.28 1.03 -35.99
CA GLU A 264 4.97 -0.31 -36.48
C GLU A 264 4.72 -1.29 -35.33
N SER A 265 3.45 -1.58 -35.06
CA SER A 265 3.02 -2.64 -34.13
C SER A 265 2.85 -3.96 -34.88
N ASN A 266 3.66 -4.96 -34.56
CA ASN A 266 3.56 -6.31 -35.12
C ASN A 266 2.75 -7.21 -34.20
N LEU A 267 1.76 -7.92 -34.74
CA LEU A 267 0.95 -8.86 -33.98
C LEU A 267 1.81 -10.06 -33.54
N ILE A 268 1.91 -10.29 -32.22
CA ILE A 268 2.63 -11.44 -31.66
C ILE A 268 1.67 -12.61 -31.46
N MET A 269 0.52 -12.36 -30.83
CA MET A 269 -0.39 -13.44 -30.44
C MET A 269 -1.85 -13.02 -30.36
N ILE A 270 -2.72 -14.02 -30.46
CA ILE A 270 -4.16 -13.87 -30.30
C ILE A 270 -4.61 -14.78 -29.16
N LYS A 271 -5.26 -14.20 -28.15
CA LYS A 271 -5.86 -14.94 -27.04
C LYS A 271 -7.37 -14.72 -26.99
N ASP A 272 -8.10 -15.66 -26.41
CA ASP A 272 -9.47 -15.39 -25.98
C ASP A 272 -9.51 -14.76 -24.57
N LEU A 273 -10.71 -14.45 -24.08
CA LEU A 273 -10.88 -13.89 -22.73
C LEU A 273 -10.50 -14.85 -21.60
N MET A 274 -10.31 -16.14 -21.89
CA MET A 274 -9.85 -17.14 -20.93
C MET A 274 -8.33 -17.35 -21.01
N GLY A 275 -7.61 -16.53 -21.79
CA GLY A 275 -6.15 -16.57 -21.93
C GLY A 275 -5.62 -17.69 -22.84
N ARG A 276 -6.51 -18.44 -23.52
CA ARG A 276 -6.12 -19.56 -24.39
C ARG A 276 -5.60 -19.02 -25.73
N ASP A 277 -4.56 -19.64 -26.26
CA ASP A 277 -4.01 -19.29 -27.57
C ASP A 277 -4.97 -19.72 -28.70
N ILE A 278 -5.20 -18.81 -29.64
CA ILE A 278 -6.11 -19.01 -30.77
C ILE A 278 -5.29 -19.15 -32.05
N SER A 279 -5.18 -20.37 -32.55
CA SER A 279 -4.51 -20.65 -33.84
C SER A 279 -5.39 -20.33 -35.05
N GLU A 280 -6.72 -20.41 -34.88
CA GLU A 280 -7.70 -20.14 -35.93
C GLU A 280 -8.76 -19.16 -35.44
N ILE A 281 -8.94 -18.07 -36.18
CA ILE A 281 -9.90 -17.02 -35.84
C ILE A 281 -11.32 -17.56 -36.03
N THR A 282 -12.04 -17.73 -34.92
CA THR A 282 -13.45 -18.13 -34.89
C THR A 282 -14.35 -16.92 -34.72
N LYS A 283 -15.52 -16.95 -35.36
CA LYS A 283 -16.48 -15.84 -35.34
C LYS A 283 -17.24 -15.80 -34.01
N ASN A 284 -17.70 -14.60 -33.65
CA ASN A 284 -18.52 -14.33 -32.48
C ASN A 284 -17.85 -14.69 -31.14
N ILE A 285 -16.52 -14.71 -31.11
CA ILE A 285 -15.74 -14.84 -29.87
C ILE A 285 -14.96 -13.54 -29.67
N PRO A 286 -14.94 -12.96 -28.45
CA PRO A 286 -14.05 -11.86 -28.12
C PRO A 286 -12.60 -12.32 -28.09
N LEU A 287 -11.76 -11.61 -28.84
CA LEU A 287 -10.34 -11.89 -29.00
C LEU A 287 -9.50 -10.70 -28.52
N LEU A 288 -8.33 -11.03 -27.96
CA LEU A 288 -7.28 -10.11 -27.55
C LEU A 288 -6.11 -10.27 -28.51
N PHE A 289 -5.82 -9.24 -29.30
CA PHE A 289 -4.68 -9.16 -30.18
C PHE A 289 -3.56 -8.45 -29.43
N ILE A 290 -2.47 -9.16 -29.16
CA ILE A 290 -1.33 -8.67 -28.38
C ILE A 290 -0.18 -8.41 -29.34
N TYR A 291 0.35 -7.20 -29.30
CA TYR A 291 1.40 -6.72 -30.19
C TYR A 291 2.76 -6.68 -29.49
N ASN A 292 3.83 -6.56 -30.27
CA ASN A 292 5.21 -6.52 -29.78
C ASN A 292 5.58 -5.26 -28.98
N ASP A 293 4.75 -4.23 -29.07
CA ASP A 293 4.85 -3.02 -28.26
C ASP A 293 4.15 -3.14 -26.90
N GLY A 294 3.56 -4.30 -26.60
CA GLY A 294 2.77 -4.52 -25.39
C GLY A 294 1.33 -4.01 -25.49
N SER A 295 0.94 -3.38 -26.60
CA SER A 295 -0.45 -2.95 -26.80
C SER A 295 -1.39 -4.15 -26.95
N ILE A 296 -2.62 -3.98 -26.47
CA ILE A 296 -3.66 -5.01 -26.53
C ILE A 296 -4.88 -4.42 -27.22
N LYS A 297 -5.30 -5.04 -28.32
CA LYS A 297 -6.54 -4.68 -29.04
C LYS A 297 -7.60 -5.75 -28.83
N LYS A 298 -8.72 -5.36 -28.20
CA LYS A 298 -9.91 -6.21 -28.06
C LYS A 298 -10.80 -6.11 -29.30
N THR A 299 -11.12 -7.23 -29.93
CA THR A 299 -11.96 -7.26 -31.15
C THR A 299 -12.93 -8.43 -31.12
N ILE A 300 -14.13 -8.25 -31.69
CA ILE A 300 -15.09 -9.32 -31.97
C ILE A 300 -15.30 -9.38 -33.49
N ILE A 301 -15.09 -10.54 -34.09
CA ILE A 301 -15.23 -10.74 -35.54
C ILE A 301 -16.59 -11.40 -35.80
N THR A 302 -17.49 -10.70 -36.50
CA THR A 302 -18.91 -11.08 -36.64
C THR A 302 -19.35 -11.51 -38.05
N LYS A 303 -18.49 -11.39 -39.07
CA LYS A 303 -18.85 -11.65 -40.48
C LYS A 303 -18.12 -12.83 -41.11
#